data_AF-A0A9X3JXQ0-F1
#
_entry.id   AF-A0A9X3JXQ0-F1
#
_cell.length_a   1.000
_cell.length_b   1.000
_cell.length_c   1.000
_cell.angle_alpha   90.00
_cell.angle_beta   90.00
_cell.angle_gamma   90.00
#
_symmetry.space_group_name_H-M   'P 1'
#
loop_
_entity.id
_entity.type
_entity.pdbx_description
1 polymer ?
#
loop_
_entity_poly.entity_id
_entity_poly.type
_entity_poly.pdbx_seq_one_letter_code
_entity_poly.pdbx_strand_id
1 'polypeptide(L)'
;MGVLALALQPPPASLVEQVPRLQSLHPLALRALVILNPLILVSVCAAVGASVAHRAGLGSHVATTARNVLSPRLAVAGGALVAVVLFALDAAMAPHLGSPWQEVKAHADNAPWFPGLAIGVLYGGIAEEVIMRWGVMSLVAWLLCRLFALRSKAVGATPGMPARLAQVAIVVSAGVFAAGHLPALAQSVDLSAPLVARTLGLNMLAGLVYGWLFWRRSLETAMIAHGTTHVGFVILRSLT
;
A
#
# COMPACT_ATOMS: atom_id res chain seq x y z
N MET A 1 -5.20 -14.74 -1.01
CA MET A 1 -3.82 -14.88 -0.50
C MET A 1 -3.36 -13.65 0.28
N GLY A 2 -3.32 -12.45 -0.30
CA GLY A 2 -2.82 -11.25 0.39
C GLY A 2 -3.45 -10.96 1.76
N VAL A 3 -4.78 -10.91 1.81
CA VAL A 3 -5.56 -10.66 3.04
C VAL A 3 -5.41 -11.78 4.08
N LEU A 4 -5.22 -13.03 3.63
CA LEU A 4 -5.01 -14.17 4.54
C LEU A 4 -3.66 -14.09 5.27
N ALA A 5 -2.67 -13.36 4.75
CA ALA A 5 -1.40 -13.17 5.43
C ALA A 5 -1.56 -12.44 6.78
N LEU A 6 -2.59 -11.61 6.93
CA LEU A 6 -2.94 -10.97 8.20
C LEU A 6 -3.37 -11.99 9.27
N ALA A 7 -3.67 -13.24 8.90
CA ALA A 7 -3.91 -14.30 9.88
C ALA A 7 -2.63 -14.70 10.63
N LEU A 8 -1.44 -14.32 10.15
CA LEU A 8 -0.15 -14.65 10.79
C LEU A 8 0.14 -13.78 12.01
N GLN A 9 -0.45 -12.59 12.10
CA GLN A 9 -0.32 -11.72 13.27
C GLN A 9 -1.37 -12.03 14.34
N PRO A 10 -1.04 -11.84 15.63
CA PRO A 10 -2.06 -11.86 16.67
C PRO A 10 -3.06 -10.70 16.48
N PRO A 11 -4.31 -10.84 16.94
CA PRO A 11 -5.25 -9.72 16.98
C PRO A 11 -4.66 -8.54 17.79
N PRO A 12 -4.92 -7.29 17.40
CA PRO A 12 -4.44 -6.12 18.14
C PRO A 12 -4.97 -6.14 19.58
N ALA A 13 -4.09 -5.97 20.58
CA ALA A 13 -4.47 -5.95 21.99
C ALA A 13 -5.50 -4.84 22.28
N SER A 14 -5.30 -3.66 21.68
CA SER A 14 -6.19 -2.50 21.77
C SER A 14 -7.63 -2.81 21.33
N LEU A 15 -7.83 -3.70 20.33
CA LEU A 15 -9.16 -4.12 19.90
C LEU A 15 -9.88 -4.92 21.00
N VAL A 16 -9.15 -5.79 21.69
CA VAL A 16 -9.67 -6.64 22.77
C VAL A 16 -9.94 -5.81 24.03
N GLU A 17 -9.10 -4.83 24.32
CA GLU A 17 -9.28 -3.90 25.45
C GLU A 17 -10.51 -3.00 25.26
N GLN A 18 -10.71 -2.47 24.05
CA GLN A 18 -11.87 -1.62 23.74
C GLN A 18 -13.19 -2.38 23.76
N VAL A 19 -13.17 -3.68 23.43
CA VAL A 19 -14.37 -4.52 23.42
C VAL A 19 -14.11 -5.81 24.21
N PRO A 20 -14.21 -5.78 25.55
CA PRO A 20 -13.87 -6.93 26.40
C PRO A 20 -14.63 -8.22 26.07
N ARG A 21 -15.83 -8.11 25.49
CA ARG A 21 -16.62 -9.27 25.01
C ARG A 21 -15.90 -10.07 23.92
N LEU A 22 -14.92 -9.51 23.23
CA LEU A 22 -14.11 -10.23 22.24
C LEU A 22 -13.24 -11.31 22.89
N GLN A 23 -12.91 -11.20 24.18
CA GLN A 23 -12.12 -12.20 24.90
C GLN A 23 -12.80 -13.57 24.99
N SER A 24 -14.14 -13.62 24.92
CA SER A 24 -14.88 -14.89 24.98
C SER A 24 -14.99 -15.59 23.62
N LEU A 25 -14.55 -14.94 22.54
CA LEU A 25 -14.60 -15.52 21.21
C LEU A 25 -13.44 -16.50 20.98
N HIS A 26 -13.71 -17.54 20.19
CA HIS A 26 -12.68 -18.46 19.75
C HIS A 26 -11.57 -17.71 18.97
N PRO A 27 -10.27 -18.03 19.13
CA PRO A 27 -9.18 -17.30 18.47
C PRO A 27 -9.31 -17.22 16.94
N LEU A 28 -9.88 -18.24 16.30
CA LEU A 28 -10.16 -18.23 14.86
C LEU A 28 -11.21 -17.18 14.48
N ALA A 29 -12.23 -16.95 15.32
CA ALA A 29 -13.25 -15.93 15.08
C ALA A 29 -12.65 -14.52 15.19
N LEU A 30 -11.74 -14.29 16.15
CA LEU A 30 -11.03 -13.01 16.27
C LEU A 30 -10.14 -12.74 15.05
N ARG A 31 -9.40 -13.74 14.57
CA ARG A 31 -8.60 -13.60 13.34
C ARG A 31 -9.49 -13.34 12.12
N ALA A 32 -10.64 -14.00 12.01
CA ALA A 32 -11.59 -13.76 10.93
C ALA A 32 -12.13 -12.32 10.94
N LEU A 33 -12.42 -11.76 12.12
CA LEU A 33 -12.86 -10.37 12.27
C LEU A 33 -11.80 -9.37 11.79
N VAL A 34 -10.52 -9.58 12.13
CA VAL A 34 -9.41 -8.71 11.69
C VAL A 34 -9.27 -8.70 10.16
N ILE A 35 -9.51 -9.85 9.51
CA ILE A 35 -9.34 -10.05 8.07
C ILE A 35 -10.55 -9.52 7.28
N LEU A 36 -11.73 -9.42 7.90
CA LEU A 36 -12.98 -9.09 7.22
C LEU A 36 -12.95 -7.74 6.52
N ASN A 37 -12.53 -6.67 7.21
CA ASN A 37 -12.52 -5.32 6.63
C ASN A 37 -11.54 -5.23 5.43
N PRO A 38 -10.27 -5.66 5.55
CA PRO A 38 -9.37 -5.73 4.39
C PRO A 38 -9.90 -6.59 3.24
N LEU A 39 -10.60 -7.68 3.54
CA LEU A 39 -11.18 -8.56 2.50
C LEU A 39 -12.25 -7.81 1.70
N ILE A 40 -13.13 -7.10 2.38
CA ILE A 40 -14.16 -6.26 1.73
C ILE A 40 -13.48 -5.19 0.87
N LEU A 41 -12.52 -4.46 1.42
CA LEU A 41 -11.80 -3.40 0.70
C LEU A 41 -11.10 -3.92 -0.56
N VAL A 42 -10.35 -5.02 -0.46
CA VAL A 42 -9.68 -5.64 -1.62
C VAL A 42 -10.72 -6.08 -2.65
N SER A 43 -11.83 -6.69 -2.23
CA SER A 43 -12.85 -7.19 -3.15
C SER A 43 -13.54 -6.07 -3.91
N VAL A 44 -13.93 -5.00 -3.22
CA VAL A 44 -14.54 -3.82 -3.82
C VAL A 44 -13.56 -3.13 -4.77
N CYS A 45 -12.33 -2.89 -4.31
CA CYS A 45 -11.31 -2.23 -5.13
C CYS A 45 -10.88 -3.07 -6.35
N ALA A 46 -10.85 -4.40 -6.20
CA ALA A 46 -10.63 -5.32 -7.31
C ALA A 46 -11.71 -5.17 -8.39
N ALA A 47 -12.98 -5.15 -7.98
CA ALA A 47 -14.11 -4.95 -8.89
C ALA A 47 -14.08 -3.56 -9.55
N VAL A 48 -13.80 -2.51 -8.78
CA VAL A 48 -13.66 -1.14 -9.29
C VAL A 48 -12.55 -1.09 -10.35
N GLY A 49 -11.33 -1.52 -10.02
CA GLY A 49 -10.23 -1.49 -10.98
C GLY A 49 -10.49 -2.32 -12.22
N ALA A 50 -11.09 -3.50 -12.09
CA ALA A 50 -11.48 -4.33 -13.24
C ALA A 50 -12.45 -3.60 -14.17
N SER A 51 -13.37 -2.81 -13.61
CA SER A 51 -14.36 -2.06 -14.37
C SER A 51 -13.81 -0.80 -15.05
N VAL A 52 -12.86 -0.07 -14.45
CA VAL A 52 -12.45 1.27 -14.93
C VAL A 52 -10.98 1.44 -15.30
N ALA A 53 -10.05 0.61 -14.83
CA ALA A 53 -8.60 0.85 -15.01
C ALA A 53 -8.18 0.92 -16.49
N HIS A 54 -8.59 -0.07 -17.29
CA HIS A 54 -8.29 -0.11 -18.73
C HIS A 54 -8.91 1.07 -19.50
N ARG A 55 -10.06 1.58 -19.03
CA ARG A 55 -10.73 2.76 -19.61
C ARG A 55 -9.94 4.04 -19.34
N ALA A 56 -9.13 4.04 -18.29
CA ALA A 56 -8.23 5.11 -17.91
C ALA A 56 -6.81 4.92 -18.48
N GLY A 57 -6.56 3.87 -19.27
CA GLY A 57 -5.25 3.55 -19.83
C GLY A 57 -4.26 2.94 -18.83
N LEU A 58 -4.74 2.46 -17.69
CA LEU A 58 -3.95 1.77 -16.68
C LEU A 58 -4.07 0.25 -16.87
N GLY A 59 -2.96 -0.48 -16.73
CA GLY A 59 -2.87 -1.88 -17.14
C GLY A 59 -2.43 -2.84 -16.05
N SER A 60 -2.89 -4.08 -16.15
CA SER A 60 -2.44 -5.25 -15.39
C SER A 60 -2.18 -6.42 -16.34
N HIS A 61 -1.09 -7.15 -16.12
CA HIS A 61 -0.77 -8.36 -16.87
C HIS A 61 -1.72 -9.51 -16.50
N VAL A 62 -2.06 -9.66 -15.22
CA VAL A 62 -3.02 -10.67 -14.75
C VAL A 62 -4.40 -10.42 -15.33
N ALA A 63 -4.82 -9.15 -15.39
CA ALA A 63 -6.09 -8.77 -16.01
C ALA A 63 -6.02 -8.66 -17.55
N THR A 64 -4.87 -9.00 -18.16
CA THR A 64 -4.62 -8.95 -19.63
C THR A 64 -4.84 -7.58 -20.29
N THR A 65 -4.76 -6.50 -19.51
CA THR A 65 -4.94 -5.11 -19.99
C THR A 65 -3.62 -4.35 -20.19
N ALA A 66 -2.51 -4.86 -19.62
CA ALA A 66 -1.18 -4.28 -19.82
C ALA A 66 -0.65 -4.57 -21.23
N ARG A 67 -0.12 -3.54 -21.90
CA ARG A 67 0.46 -3.63 -23.26
C ARG A 67 1.99 -3.68 -23.27
N ASN A 68 2.63 -3.31 -22.16
CA ASN A 68 4.08 -3.32 -22.01
C ASN A 68 4.57 -4.71 -21.60
N VAL A 69 5.87 -4.97 -21.69
CA VAL A 69 6.51 -6.16 -21.09
C VAL A 69 6.84 -5.88 -19.63
N LEU A 70 6.54 -6.83 -18.75
CA LEU A 70 6.90 -6.74 -17.33
C LEU A 70 8.43 -6.69 -17.20
N SER A 71 8.95 -5.71 -16.46
CA SER A 71 10.39 -5.61 -16.17
C SER A 71 10.63 -5.81 -14.68
N PRO A 72 10.91 -7.05 -14.23
CA PRO A 72 11.18 -7.33 -12.83
C PRO A 72 12.38 -6.54 -12.29
N ARG A 73 13.41 -6.32 -13.12
CA ARG A 73 14.62 -5.56 -12.73
C ARG A 73 14.28 -4.12 -12.31
N LEU A 74 13.43 -3.43 -13.08
CA LEU A 74 13.01 -2.07 -12.74
C LEU A 74 12.18 -2.06 -11.45
N ALA A 75 11.25 -3.02 -11.31
CA ALA A 75 10.42 -3.11 -10.12
C ALA A 75 11.26 -3.36 -8.85
N VAL A 76 12.17 -4.33 -8.91
CA VAL A 76 13.08 -4.66 -7.81
C VAL A 76 14.00 -3.48 -7.48
N ALA A 77 14.60 -2.83 -8.48
CA ALA A 77 15.43 -1.65 -8.25
C ALA A 77 14.64 -0.49 -7.63
N GLY A 78 13.41 -0.26 -8.09
CA GLY A 78 12.52 0.76 -7.54
C GLY A 78 12.15 0.47 -6.09
N GLY A 79 11.79 -0.77 -5.77
CA GLY A 79 11.48 -1.19 -4.39
C GLY A 79 12.69 -1.13 -3.46
N ALA A 80 13.87 -1.58 -3.91
CA ALA A 80 15.11 -1.48 -3.14
C ALA A 80 15.49 -0.03 -2.84
N LEU A 81 15.35 0.87 -3.83
CA LEU A 81 15.57 2.31 -3.63
C LEU A 81 14.59 2.89 -2.60
N VAL A 82 13.30 2.55 -2.70
CA VAL A 82 12.29 2.98 -1.71
C VAL A 82 12.63 2.46 -0.32
N ALA A 83 13.05 1.20 -0.19
CA ALA A 83 13.48 0.64 1.11
C ALA A 83 14.61 1.46 1.73
N VAL A 84 15.68 1.72 0.98
CA VAL A 84 16.84 2.49 1.47
C VAL A 84 16.42 3.90 1.87
N VAL A 85 15.67 4.61 1.02
CA VAL A 85 15.24 5.98 1.28
C VAL A 85 14.33 6.05 2.50
N LEU A 86 13.31 5.20 2.59
CA LEU A 86 12.38 5.21 3.72
C LEU A 86 13.06 4.79 5.02
N PHE A 87 13.96 3.81 4.99
CA PHE A 87 14.71 3.39 6.17
C PHE A 87 15.62 4.50 6.68
N ALA A 88 16.34 5.19 5.79
CA ALA A 88 17.22 6.30 6.16
C ALA A 88 16.43 7.50 6.72
N LEU A 89 15.30 7.87 6.09
CA LEU A 89 14.43 8.93 6.59
C LEU A 89 13.84 8.56 7.95
N ASP A 90 13.38 7.32 8.12
CA ASP A 90 12.84 6.86 9.40
C ASP A 90 13.89 6.92 10.52
N ALA A 91 15.11 6.44 10.24
CA ALA A 91 16.23 6.50 11.18
C ALA A 91 16.59 7.96 11.56
N ALA A 92 16.58 8.88 10.61
CA ALA A 92 16.84 10.30 10.86
C ALA A 92 15.73 10.96 11.70
N MET A 93 14.48 10.55 11.52
CA MET A 93 13.34 11.05 12.29
C MET A 93 13.27 10.44 13.70
N ALA A 94 13.69 9.18 13.87
CA ALA A 94 13.49 8.39 15.09
C ALA A 94 13.82 9.11 16.41
N PRO A 95 14.96 9.83 16.57
CA PRO A 95 15.29 10.52 17.81
C PRO A 95 14.26 11.59 18.24
N HIS A 96 13.46 12.10 17.30
CA HIS A 96 12.52 13.20 17.51
C HIS A 96 11.07 12.76 17.76
N LEU A 97 10.81 11.44 17.78
CA LEU A 97 9.44 10.90 17.82
C LEU A 97 8.96 10.49 19.22
N GLY A 98 9.81 10.62 20.23
CA GLY A 98 9.51 10.31 21.64
C GLY A 98 9.64 8.83 21.99
N SER A 99 9.56 8.53 23.30
CA SER A 99 9.71 7.16 23.81
C SER A 99 8.66 6.16 23.31
N PRO A 100 7.37 6.52 23.08
CA PRO A 100 6.40 5.54 22.61
C PRO A 100 6.74 4.97 21.23
N TRP A 101 7.33 5.79 20.35
CA TRP A 101 7.82 5.30 19.06
C TRP A 101 9.00 4.33 19.20
N GLN A 102 9.91 4.61 20.13
CA GLN A 102 11.08 3.76 20.37
C GLN A 102 10.66 2.38 20.87
N GLU A 103 9.62 2.30 21.69
CA GLU A 103 9.05 1.03 22.16
C GLU A 103 8.43 0.23 20.99
N VAL A 104 7.63 0.88 20.14
CA VAL A 104 7.07 0.25 18.93
C VAL A 104 8.17 -0.24 18.00
N LYS A 105 9.22 0.58 17.77
CA LYS A 105 10.35 0.21 16.94
C LYS A 105 11.12 -0.98 17.53
N ALA A 106 11.44 -0.94 18.82
CA ALA A 106 12.14 -2.02 19.50
C ALA A 106 11.34 -3.33 19.47
N HIS A 107 10.02 -3.27 19.63
CA HIS A 107 9.17 -4.44 19.47
C HIS A 107 9.23 -5.02 18.04
N ALA A 108 9.19 -4.14 17.03
CA ALA A 108 9.28 -4.54 15.62
C ALA A 108 10.67 -5.10 15.23
N ASP A 109 11.75 -4.62 15.85
CA ASP A 109 13.11 -5.10 15.62
C ASP A 109 13.35 -6.48 16.25
N ASN A 110 12.70 -6.77 17.38
CA ASN A 110 12.81 -8.06 18.09
C ASN A 110 11.82 -9.13 17.59
N ALA A 111 10.84 -8.75 16.76
CA ALA A 111 9.86 -9.69 16.23
C ALA A 111 10.49 -10.66 15.21
N PRO A 112 9.99 -11.92 15.11
CA PRO A 112 10.42 -12.83 14.05
C PRO A 112 10.26 -12.20 12.66
N TRP A 113 11.32 -12.21 11.87
CA TRP A 113 11.34 -11.53 10.57
C TRP A 113 10.37 -12.13 9.55
N PHE A 114 10.14 -13.45 9.59
CA PHE A 114 9.38 -14.16 8.56
C PHE A 114 7.89 -13.78 8.51
N PRO A 115 7.12 -13.78 9.62
CA PRO A 115 5.73 -13.31 9.59
C PRO A 115 5.60 -11.86 9.09
N GLY A 116 6.49 -10.96 9.53
CA GLY A 116 6.52 -9.58 9.09
C GLY A 116 6.80 -9.45 7.59
N LEU A 117 7.76 -10.22 7.06
CA LEU A 117 8.04 -10.28 5.64
C LEU A 117 6.86 -10.83 4.84
N ALA A 118 6.24 -11.93 5.29
CA ALA A 118 5.10 -12.54 4.62
C ALA A 118 3.91 -11.59 4.55
N ILE A 119 3.61 -10.88 5.65
CA ILE A 119 2.58 -9.82 5.66
C ILE A 119 2.98 -8.68 4.73
N GLY A 120 4.22 -8.19 4.81
CA GLY A 120 4.70 -7.12 3.94
C GLY A 120 4.60 -7.44 2.45
N VAL A 121 5.01 -8.64 2.03
CA VAL A 121 4.98 -9.04 0.62
C VAL A 121 3.56 -9.37 0.15
N LEU A 122 2.79 -10.13 0.92
CA LEU A 122 1.47 -10.60 0.50
C LEU A 122 0.37 -9.56 0.73
N TYR A 123 0.36 -8.91 1.89
CA TYR A 123 -0.62 -7.87 2.18
C TYR A 123 -0.16 -6.53 1.59
N GLY A 124 1.01 -6.03 1.96
CA GLY A 124 1.54 -4.77 1.43
C GLY A 124 1.75 -4.82 -0.08
N GLY A 125 2.60 -5.75 -0.54
CA GLY A 125 2.97 -5.88 -1.94
C GLY A 125 1.83 -6.30 -2.89
N ILE A 126 0.75 -6.91 -2.42
CA ILE A 126 -0.37 -7.34 -3.30
C ILE A 126 -1.69 -6.68 -2.90
N ALA A 127 -2.17 -6.91 -1.68
CA ALA A 127 -3.49 -6.43 -1.28
C ALA A 127 -3.58 -4.90 -1.29
N GLU A 128 -2.58 -4.19 -0.76
CA GLU A 128 -2.60 -2.72 -0.75
C GLU A 128 -2.48 -2.13 -2.15
N GLU A 129 -1.71 -2.76 -3.05
CA GLU A 129 -1.65 -2.34 -4.45
C GLU A 129 -2.99 -2.56 -5.19
N VAL A 130 -3.72 -3.64 -4.89
CA VAL A 130 -5.08 -3.82 -5.40
C VAL A 130 -6.01 -2.74 -4.87
N ILE A 131 -5.93 -2.40 -3.58
CA ILE A 131 -6.77 -1.34 -3.00
C ILE A 131 -6.42 0.01 -3.63
N MET A 132 -5.16 0.41 -3.56
CA MET A 132 -4.75 1.79 -3.83
C MET A 132 -4.49 2.07 -5.30
N ARG A 133 -3.82 1.16 -6.02
CA ARG A 133 -3.44 1.39 -7.42
C ARG A 133 -4.58 0.92 -8.31
N TRP A 134 -4.95 -0.35 -8.17
CA TRP A 134 -5.99 -0.91 -9.01
C TRP A 134 -7.37 -0.30 -8.72
N GLY A 135 -7.78 -0.15 -7.46
CA GLY A 135 -9.06 0.45 -7.08
C GLY A 135 -9.04 1.98 -7.09
N VAL A 136 -8.44 2.59 -6.06
CA VAL A 136 -8.54 4.04 -5.78
C VAL A 136 -7.94 4.88 -6.90
N MET A 137 -6.67 4.65 -7.27
CA MET A 137 -5.99 5.43 -8.29
C MET A 137 -6.71 5.30 -9.63
N SER A 138 -7.09 4.10 -10.07
CA SER A 138 -7.85 3.92 -11.31
C SER A 138 -9.20 4.62 -11.30
N LEU A 139 -9.92 4.60 -10.18
CA LEU A 139 -11.19 5.31 -10.04
C LEU A 139 -10.99 6.83 -10.16
N VAL A 140 -10.03 7.39 -9.43
CA VAL A 140 -9.70 8.82 -9.51
C VAL A 140 -9.31 9.18 -10.94
N ALA A 141 -8.42 8.40 -11.54
CA ALA A 141 -7.93 8.63 -12.89
C ALA A 141 -9.06 8.57 -13.93
N TRP A 142 -9.95 7.57 -13.82
CA TRP A 142 -11.14 7.45 -14.67
C TRP A 142 -12.10 8.63 -14.49
N LEU A 143 -12.37 9.06 -13.25
CA LEU A 143 -13.22 10.22 -12.96
C LEU A 143 -12.61 11.50 -13.53
N LEU A 144 -11.32 11.75 -13.35
CA LEU A 144 -10.62 12.90 -13.93
C LEU A 144 -10.74 12.88 -15.46
N CYS A 145 -10.51 11.72 -16.09
CA CYS A 145 -10.75 11.58 -17.52
C CYS A 145 -12.22 11.85 -17.88
N ARG A 146 -13.22 11.41 -17.12
CA ARG A 146 -14.62 11.69 -17.41
C ARG A 146 -14.99 13.17 -17.27
N LEU A 147 -14.43 13.84 -16.27
CA LEU A 147 -14.69 15.24 -15.97
C LEU A 147 -13.99 16.18 -16.97
N PHE A 148 -12.78 15.81 -17.41
CA PHE A 148 -11.95 16.67 -18.26
C PHE A 148 -11.83 16.19 -19.73
N ALA A 149 -12.25 14.98 -20.06
CA ALA A 149 -12.32 14.46 -21.43
C ALA A 149 -13.76 14.51 -21.99
N LEU A 150 -14.25 15.73 -22.19
CA LEU A 150 -15.13 16.03 -23.31
C LEU A 150 -14.22 16.52 -24.45
N ARG A 151 -14.26 15.89 -25.64
CA ARG A 151 -13.87 16.44 -26.99
C ARG A 151 -12.81 15.75 -27.87
N SER A 152 -12.35 14.52 -27.62
CA SER A 152 -11.54 13.82 -28.64
C SER A 152 -12.27 12.60 -29.21
N LYS A 153 -13.19 12.89 -30.15
CA LYS A 153 -13.54 11.95 -31.22
C LYS A 153 -12.28 11.73 -32.07
N ALA A 154 -11.49 10.71 -31.75
CA ALA A 154 -10.50 10.17 -32.67
C ALA A 154 -10.56 8.64 -32.59
N VAL A 155 -11.25 8.10 -33.58
CA VAL A 155 -11.37 6.69 -33.89
C VAL A 155 -9.96 6.09 -34.07
N GLY A 156 -9.67 4.99 -33.38
CA GLY A 156 -8.63 4.04 -33.81
C GLY A 156 -7.35 3.91 -32.97
N ALA A 157 -7.02 4.81 -32.05
CA ALA A 157 -5.88 4.66 -31.14
C ALA A 157 -6.29 5.14 -29.74
N THR A 158 -6.13 4.31 -28.71
CA THR A 158 -6.42 4.72 -27.32
C THR A 158 -5.40 5.80 -26.92
N PRO A 159 -5.76 7.08 -26.80
CA PRO A 159 -4.82 8.08 -26.32
C PRO A 159 -4.64 7.79 -24.83
N GLY A 160 -3.40 7.51 -24.42
CA GLY A 160 -3.09 7.35 -23.00
C GLY A 160 -3.51 8.58 -22.19
N MET A 161 -3.79 8.38 -20.90
CA MET A 161 -4.15 9.46 -19.99
C MET A 161 -3.17 10.63 -20.06
N PRO A 162 -3.64 11.89 -20.12
CA PRO A 162 -2.77 13.05 -20.01
C PRO A 162 -1.91 13.00 -18.75
N ALA A 163 -0.61 13.26 -18.87
CA ALA A 163 0.35 13.12 -17.78
C ALA A 163 -0.06 13.89 -16.51
N ARG A 164 -0.66 15.07 -16.65
CA ARG A 164 -1.14 15.87 -15.51
C ARG A 164 -2.28 15.19 -14.75
N LEU A 165 -3.21 14.55 -15.45
CA LEU A 165 -4.31 13.82 -14.80
C LEU A 165 -3.78 12.57 -14.08
N ALA A 166 -2.81 11.88 -14.68
CA ALA A 166 -2.14 10.76 -14.03
C ALA A 166 -1.40 11.20 -12.76
N GLN A 167 -0.67 12.31 -12.82
CA GLN A 167 0.02 12.89 -11.65
C GLN A 167 -0.96 13.23 -10.52
N VAL A 168 -2.10 13.84 -10.84
CA VAL A 168 -3.14 14.11 -9.82
C VAL A 168 -3.68 12.81 -9.21
N ALA A 169 -3.99 11.80 -10.03
CA ALA A 169 -4.45 10.51 -9.53
C ALA A 169 -3.41 9.82 -8.63
N ILE A 170 -2.12 9.91 -8.98
CA ILE A 170 -1.01 9.41 -8.17
C ILE A 170 -0.95 10.14 -6.82
N VAL A 171 -0.98 11.47 -6.82
CA VAL A 171 -0.91 12.28 -5.59
C VAL A 171 -2.11 12.00 -4.67
N VAL A 172 -3.32 11.96 -5.23
CA VAL A 172 -4.55 11.70 -4.46
C VAL A 172 -4.51 10.29 -3.86
N SER A 173 -4.22 9.26 -4.66
CA SER A 173 -4.16 7.89 -4.15
C SER A 173 -3.01 7.67 -3.15
N ALA A 174 -1.86 8.32 -3.34
CA ALA A 174 -0.75 8.30 -2.38
C ALA A 174 -1.15 8.96 -1.04
N GLY A 175 -1.93 10.05 -1.08
CA GLY A 175 -2.47 10.68 0.12
C GLY A 175 -3.49 9.80 0.85
N VAL A 176 -4.39 9.14 0.12
CA VAL A 176 -5.33 8.17 0.71
C VAL A 176 -4.59 6.98 1.31
N PHE A 177 -3.57 6.46 0.62
CA PHE A 177 -2.70 5.40 1.14
C PHE A 177 -2.02 5.81 2.43
N ALA A 178 -1.45 7.02 2.46
CA ALA A 178 -0.78 7.56 3.64
C ALA A 178 -1.73 7.73 4.83
N ALA A 179 -2.92 8.30 4.60
CA ALA A 179 -3.95 8.45 5.63
C ALA A 179 -4.46 7.09 6.13
N GLY A 180 -4.58 6.10 5.23
CA GLY A 180 -5.01 4.74 5.56
C GLY A 180 -4.09 4.00 6.54
N HIS A 181 -2.85 4.46 6.73
CA HIS A 181 -1.92 3.90 7.72
C HIS A 181 -2.11 4.46 9.14
N LEU A 182 -2.77 5.60 9.30
CA LEU A 182 -2.96 6.22 10.62
C LEU A 182 -3.80 5.35 11.57
N PRO A 183 -4.91 4.72 11.15
CA PRO A 183 -5.67 3.82 12.02
C PRO A 183 -4.85 2.61 12.50
N ALA A 184 -3.96 2.08 11.66
CA ALA A 184 -3.09 0.97 12.06
C ALA A 184 -2.05 1.43 13.09
N LEU A 185 -1.45 2.61 12.90
CA LEU A 185 -0.54 3.18 13.89
C LEU A 185 -1.23 3.43 15.23
N ALA A 186 -2.46 3.95 15.20
CA ALA A 186 -3.26 4.22 16.40
C ALA A 186 -3.60 2.96 17.22
N GLN A 187 -3.47 1.76 16.63
CA GLN A 187 -3.62 0.51 17.37
C GLN A 187 -2.39 0.14 18.20
N SER A 188 -1.23 0.74 17.90
CA SER A 188 0.06 0.45 18.54
C SER A 188 0.54 1.58 19.45
N VAL A 189 0.18 2.82 19.17
CA VAL A 189 0.66 4.00 19.92
C VAL A 189 -0.32 5.16 19.79
N ASP A 190 -0.37 6.01 20.82
CA ASP A 190 -1.10 7.27 20.77
C ASP A 190 -0.52 8.20 19.70
N LEU A 191 -1.42 8.80 18.91
CA LEU A 191 -1.03 9.65 17.80
C LEU A 191 -0.56 11.03 18.27
N SER A 192 0.75 11.28 18.16
CA SER A 192 1.35 12.60 18.30
C SER A 192 1.51 13.28 16.93
N ALA A 193 1.58 14.62 16.90
CA ALA A 193 1.78 15.36 15.64
C ALA A 193 3.06 14.92 14.88
N PRO A 194 4.21 14.68 15.52
CA PRO A 194 5.40 14.12 14.85
C PRO A 194 5.16 12.73 14.24
N LEU A 195 4.44 11.85 14.95
CA LEU A 195 4.11 10.50 14.47
C LEU A 195 3.16 10.51 13.27
N VAL A 196 2.17 11.40 13.31
CA VAL A 196 1.26 11.63 12.17
C VAL A 196 2.05 12.15 10.98
N ALA A 197 2.89 13.17 11.16
CA ALA A 197 3.69 13.76 10.08
C ALA A 197 4.64 12.74 9.44
N ARG A 198 5.35 11.94 10.25
CA ARG A 198 6.17 10.81 9.78
C ARG A 198 5.36 9.84 8.95
N THR A 199 4.25 9.35 9.49
CA THR A 199 3.45 8.30 8.85
C THR A 199 2.87 8.78 7.54
N LEU A 200 2.37 10.01 7.50
CA LEU A 200 1.90 10.62 6.26
C LEU A 200 3.03 10.81 5.25
N GLY A 201 4.18 11.34 5.67
CA GLY A 201 5.31 11.62 4.79
C GLY A 201 5.92 10.38 4.14
N LEU A 202 6.26 9.37 4.94
CA LEU A 202 6.88 8.13 4.45
C LEU A 202 5.94 7.35 3.52
N ASN A 203 4.67 7.21 3.91
CA ASN A 203 3.69 6.49 3.08
C ASN A 203 3.28 7.27 1.84
N MET A 204 3.22 8.61 1.89
CA MET A 204 3.01 9.43 0.69
C MET A 204 4.16 9.21 -0.29
N LEU A 205 5.42 9.23 0.17
CA LEU A 205 6.58 9.04 -0.68
C LEU A 205 6.57 7.67 -1.38
N ALA A 206 6.33 6.59 -0.62
CA ALA A 206 6.14 5.25 -1.17
C ALA A 206 4.97 5.22 -2.17
N GLY A 207 3.85 5.83 -1.74
CA GLY A 207 2.65 6.17 -2.48
C GLY A 207 2.92 6.61 -3.91
N LEU A 208 3.66 7.71 -4.02
CA LEU A 208 4.03 8.38 -5.27
C LEU A 208 4.87 7.48 -6.19
N VAL A 209 5.86 6.78 -5.63
CA VAL A 209 6.75 5.90 -6.42
C VAL A 209 5.98 4.73 -7.02
N TYR A 210 5.22 3.98 -6.21
CA TYR A 210 4.48 2.83 -6.75
C TYR A 210 3.33 3.27 -7.66
N GLY A 211 2.70 4.43 -7.39
CA GLY A 211 1.71 5.01 -8.30
C GLY A 211 2.32 5.38 -9.66
N TRP A 212 3.53 5.95 -9.67
CA TRP A 212 4.26 6.21 -10.91
C TRP A 212 4.63 4.93 -11.65
N LEU A 213 5.12 3.90 -10.96
CA LEU A 213 5.41 2.59 -11.55
C LEU A 213 4.15 1.95 -12.16
N PHE A 214 3.02 2.01 -11.46
CA PHE A 214 1.75 1.53 -11.97
C PHE A 214 1.34 2.26 -13.26
N TRP A 215 1.38 3.60 -13.25
CA TRP A 215 1.03 4.40 -14.41
C TRP A 215 1.94 4.15 -15.62
N ARG A 216 3.26 4.08 -15.39
CA ARG A 216 4.23 3.96 -16.48
C ARG A 216 4.40 2.52 -16.98
N ARG A 217 4.04 1.52 -16.16
CA ARG A 217 4.28 0.10 -16.45
C ARG A 217 2.99 -0.71 -16.29
N SER A 218 2.75 -1.25 -15.10
CA SER A 218 1.65 -2.16 -14.81
C SER A 218 1.44 -2.32 -13.31
N LEU A 219 0.28 -2.84 -12.91
CA LEU A 219 -0.05 -3.12 -11.51
C LEU A 219 1.00 -4.04 -10.89
N GLU A 220 1.41 -5.09 -11.60
CA GLU A 220 2.37 -6.07 -11.14
C GLU A 220 3.77 -5.47 -10.94
N THR A 221 4.12 -4.42 -11.70
CA THR A 221 5.36 -3.67 -11.47
C THR A 221 5.33 -2.96 -10.11
N ALA A 222 4.20 -2.34 -9.76
CA ALA A 222 4.02 -1.71 -8.45
C ALA A 222 4.01 -2.75 -7.32
N MET A 223 3.36 -3.91 -7.54
CA MET A 223 3.33 -5.01 -6.58
C MET A 223 4.73 -5.56 -6.27
N ILE A 224 5.52 -5.84 -7.31
CA ILE A 224 6.89 -6.33 -7.12
C ILE A 224 7.74 -5.27 -6.43
N ALA A 225 7.62 -4.00 -6.81
CA ALA A 225 8.36 -2.92 -6.15
C ALA A 225 8.01 -2.80 -4.67
N HIS A 226 6.72 -2.76 -4.33
CA HIS A 226 6.29 -2.64 -2.95
C HIS A 226 6.65 -3.88 -2.12
N GLY A 227 6.46 -5.09 -2.65
CA GLY A 227 6.93 -6.31 -1.99
C GLY A 227 8.45 -6.31 -1.79
N THR A 228 9.22 -5.81 -2.75
CA THR A 228 10.68 -5.67 -2.64
C THR A 228 11.06 -4.66 -1.56
N THR A 229 10.27 -3.59 -1.35
CA THR A 229 10.52 -2.65 -0.25
C THR A 229 10.55 -3.36 1.11
N HIS A 230 9.60 -4.28 1.36
CA HIS A 230 9.58 -5.07 2.59
C HIS A 230 10.76 -6.03 2.72
N VAL A 231 11.18 -6.66 1.61
CA VAL A 231 12.42 -7.46 1.58
C VAL A 231 13.62 -6.58 1.96
N GLY A 232 13.70 -5.38 1.39
CA GLY A 232 14.74 -4.41 1.69
C GLY A 232 14.76 -4.00 3.17
N PHE A 233 13.61 -3.77 3.80
CA PHE A 233 13.53 -3.47 5.24
C PHE A 233 14.06 -4.60 6.11
N VAL A 234 13.76 -5.86 5.79
CA VAL A 234 14.29 -7.01 6.53
C VAL A 234 15.81 -7.08 6.40
N ILE A 235 16.33 -6.89 5.18
CA ILE A 235 17.78 -6.88 4.95
C ILE A 235 18.45 -5.74 5.72
N LEU A 236 17.93 -4.52 5.61
CA LEU A 236 18.52 -3.34 6.26
C LEU A 236 18.54 -3.47 7.80
N ARG A 237 17.47 -3.98 8.41
CA ARG A 237 17.44 -4.25 9.86
C ARG A 237 18.44 -5.31 10.29
N SER A 238 18.77 -6.28 9.44
CA SER A 238 19.78 -7.30 9.78
C SER A 238 21.23 -6.79 9.73
N LEU A 239 21.45 -5.57 9.20
CA LEU A 239 22.76 -4.95 9.06
C LEU A 239 23.08 -3.92 10.17
N THR A 240 22.10 -3.59 11.01
CA THR A 240 22.18 -2.54 12.05
C THR A 240 21.86 -3.11 13.41
#